data_AF-A0A7V4DGT5-F1
#
_entry.id   AF-A0A7V4DGT5-F1
#
_cell.length_a   1.000
_cell.length_b   1.000
_cell.length_c   1.000
_cell.angle_alpha   90.00
_cell.angle_beta   90.00
_cell.angle_gamma   90.00
#
_symmetry.space_group_name_H-M   'P 1'
#
loop_
_entity.id
_entity.type
_entity.pdbx_description
1 polymer ?
#
loop_
_entity_poly.entity_id
_entity_poly.type
_entity_poly.pdbx_seq_one_letter_code
_entity_poly.pdbx_strand_id
1 'polypeptide(L)'
;AFLPEEVEKERRFLIDLLRSLDDDPLKAAMLRFKRAFFGRHPYAFPTLGEVRSLERITPEEVIAWYERTFVPNNMVLAVAGRFDREKIARVLERELGEIIPREFPFPPKDRFFPASLRIVDCKEVRDSWVVLGFRAPGLLEVKERVAFEVLNNALGGGMYSRLFLRIRESRGLSYQVGSIYAPLLGPSFLCAYCGFAPCYFDTVVSILREEFRNLLNLKEEEFNEAKTYTRGLFLHSFETVASLASLFAFYERVGLGWEFPFQYEAYLRELSLEEARAIYRKFVGQGESLGAIMPVA
;
A
#
# COMPACT_ATOMS: atom_id res chain seq x y z
N ALA A 1 -30.96 -6.15 5.72
CA ALA A 1 -30.31 -5.56 6.91
C ALA A 1 -29.36 -6.60 7.49
N PHE A 2 -28.40 -6.23 8.34
CA PHE A 2 -27.35 -7.11 8.89
C PHE A 2 -27.92 -8.26 9.75
N LEU A 3 -28.52 -9.27 9.10
CA LEU A 3 -29.14 -10.42 9.76
C LEU A 3 -28.06 -11.24 10.49
N PRO A 4 -28.31 -11.73 11.72
CA PRO A 4 -27.33 -12.48 12.48
C PRO A 4 -26.73 -13.67 11.71
N GLU A 5 -27.54 -14.41 10.95
CA GLU A 5 -27.06 -15.53 10.13
C GLU A 5 -26.08 -15.12 9.02
N GLU A 6 -26.30 -13.97 8.38
CA GLU A 6 -25.41 -13.47 7.33
C GLU A 6 -24.11 -12.91 7.92
N VAL A 7 -24.18 -12.25 9.08
CA VAL A 7 -22.98 -11.79 9.80
C VAL A 7 -22.12 -12.98 10.23
N GLU A 8 -22.74 -14.07 10.72
CA GLU A 8 -22.00 -15.26 11.13
C GLU A 8 -21.39 -16.00 9.94
N LYS A 9 -22.11 -16.08 8.82
CA LYS A 9 -21.60 -16.64 7.57
C LYS A 9 -20.37 -15.86 7.07
N GLU A 10 -20.46 -14.53 7.05
CA GLU A 10 -19.36 -13.66 6.65
C GLU A 10 -18.18 -13.77 7.62
N ARG A 11 -18.42 -13.85 8.94
CA ARG A 11 -17.37 -14.06 9.95
C ARG A 11 -16.54 -15.29 9.66
N ARG A 12 -17.18 -16.44 9.37
CA ARG A 12 -16.48 -17.69 9.06
C ARG A 12 -15.64 -17.55 7.79
N PHE A 13 -16.22 -16.97 6.75
CA PHE A 13 -15.50 -16.69 5.50
C PHE A 13 -14.26 -15.82 5.72
N LEU A 14 -14.38 -14.73 6.50
CA LEU A 14 -13.27 -13.84 6.80
C LEU A 14 -12.18 -14.50 7.66
N ILE A 15 -12.55 -15.38 8.60
CA ILE A 15 -11.57 -16.16 9.39
C ILE A 15 -10.79 -17.11 8.48
N ASP A 16 -11.46 -17.80 7.56
CA ASP A 16 -10.78 -18.70 6.61
C ASP A 16 -9.91 -17.91 5.62
N LEU A 17 -10.38 -16.76 5.15
CA LEU A 17 -9.58 -15.85 4.33
C LEU A 17 -8.33 -15.37 5.08
N LEU A 18 -8.44 -14.96 6.35
CA LEU A 18 -7.30 -14.57 7.20
C LEU A 18 -6.28 -15.71 7.34
N ARG A 19 -6.73 -16.95 7.56
CA ARG A 19 -5.84 -18.12 7.62
C ARG A 19 -5.09 -18.31 6.31
N SER A 20 -5.78 -18.20 5.18
CA SER A 20 -5.16 -18.30 3.85
C SER A 20 -4.09 -17.23 3.58
N LEU A 21 -4.17 -16.05 4.22
CA LEU A 21 -3.13 -15.03 4.09
C LEU A 21 -1.82 -15.46 4.76
N ASP A 22 -1.92 -16.27 5.82
CA ASP A 22 -0.75 -16.79 6.53
C ASP A 22 -0.17 -18.03 5.84
N ASP A 23 -0.97 -18.74 5.04
CA ASP A 23 -0.53 -19.90 4.24
C ASP A 23 0.29 -19.51 3.01
N ASP A 24 0.04 -18.31 2.45
CA ASP A 24 0.88 -17.73 1.40
C ASP A 24 2.17 -17.15 2.01
N PRO A 25 3.37 -17.66 1.66
CA PRO A 25 4.61 -17.27 2.33
C PRO A 25 4.98 -15.79 2.18
N LEU A 26 4.67 -15.17 1.02
CA LEU A 26 4.93 -13.75 0.80
C LEU A 26 4.01 -12.89 1.66
N LYS A 27 2.71 -13.20 1.66
CA LYS A 27 1.73 -12.50 2.50
C LYS A 27 2.06 -12.66 3.98
N ALA A 28 2.43 -13.86 4.41
CA ALA A 28 2.88 -14.13 5.76
C ALA A 28 4.13 -13.30 6.14
N ALA A 29 5.14 -13.23 5.27
CA ALA A 29 6.33 -12.39 5.47
C ALA A 29 5.97 -10.89 5.52
N MET A 30 5.04 -10.44 4.66
CA MET A 30 4.51 -9.07 4.66
C MET A 30 3.79 -8.73 5.97
N LEU A 31 3.04 -9.67 6.55
CA LEU A 31 2.42 -9.48 7.87
C LEU A 31 3.46 -9.31 8.97
N ARG A 32 4.56 -10.07 8.94
CA ARG A 32 5.69 -9.93 9.89
C ARG A 32 6.37 -8.58 9.70
N PHE A 33 6.59 -8.18 8.46
CA PHE A 33 7.18 -6.88 8.13
C PHE A 33 6.30 -5.73 8.64
N LYS A 34 4.98 -5.77 8.37
CA LYS A 34 4.06 -4.73 8.86
C LYS A 34 4.05 -4.65 10.39
N ARG A 35 4.02 -5.79 11.09
CA ARG A 35 4.16 -5.82 12.57
C ARG A 35 5.50 -5.25 13.03
N ALA A 36 6.60 -5.62 12.38
CA ALA A 36 7.94 -5.13 12.70
C ALA A 36 8.11 -3.62 12.43
N PHE A 37 7.45 -3.10 11.40
CA PHE A 37 7.52 -1.70 10.99
C PHE A 37 6.60 -0.81 11.82
N PHE A 38 5.32 -1.18 11.91
CA PHE A 38 4.28 -0.39 12.57
C PHE A 38 4.24 -0.57 14.09
N GLY A 39 4.76 -1.67 14.62
CA GLY A 39 4.72 -1.97 16.05
C GLY A 39 3.29 -1.99 16.57
N ARG A 40 2.95 -1.02 17.41
CA ARG A 40 1.61 -0.85 18.01
C ARG A 40 0.64 0.01 17.18
N HIS A 41 1.12 0.64 16.11
CA HIS A 41 0.29 1.51 15.27
C HIS A 41 -0.82 0.69 14.58
N PRO A 42 -2.05 1.22 14.40
CA PRO A 42 -3.17 0.47 13.80
C PRO A 42 -2.89 -0.15 12.42
N TYR A 43 -1.96 0.42 11.64
CA TYR A 43 -1.53 -0.14 10.35
C TYR A 43 -0.71 -1.45 10.45
N ALA A 44 -0.31 -1.86 11.67
CA ALA A 44 0.32 -3.17 11.90
C ALA A 44 -0.66 -4.34 11.67
N PHE A 45 -1.97 -4.07 11.78
CA PHE A 45 -2.99 -5.11 11.70
C PHE A 45 -3.44 -5.35 10.26
N PRO A 46 -3.82 -6.59 9.89
CA PRO A 46 -4.46 -6.86 8.62
C PRO A 46 -5.76 -6.07 8.49
N THR A 47 -6.12 -5.68 7.26
CA THR A 47 -7.40 -4.99 6.99
C THR A 47 -8.61 -5.83 7.41
N LEU A 48 -8.49 -7.16 7.35
CA LEU A 48 -9.53 -8.10 7.78
C LEU A 48 -9.61 -8.26 9.32
N GLY A 49 -8.71 -7.60 10.07
CA GLY A 49 -8.59 -7.76 11.52
C GLY A 49 -7.79 -9.00 11.93
N GLU A 50 -8.05 -9.50 13.13
CA GLU A 50 -7.47 -10.72 13.68
C GLU A 50 -8.58 -11.75 13.97
N VAL A 51 -8.24 -13.03 14.00
CA VAL A 51 -9.20 -14.10 14.32
C VAL A 51 -9.91 -13.80 15.65
N ARG A 52 -9.16 -13.43 16.69
CA ARG A 52 -9.71 -13.09 18.01
C ARG A 52 -10.66 -11.89 17.99
N SER A 53 -10.41 -10.89 17.12
CA SER A 53 -11.33 -9.76 16.99
C SER A 53 -12.59 -10.16 16.22
N LEU A 54 -12.42 -10.90 15.13
CA LEU A 54 -13.55 -11.41 14.33
C LEU A 54 -14.44 -12.35 15.14
N GLU A 55 -13.91 -13.16 16.04
CA GLU A 55 -14.71 -14.03 16.93
C GLU A 55 -15.54 -13.25 17.96
N ARG A 56 -15.16 -12.00 18.28
CA ARG A 56 -15.82 -11.19 19.29
C ARG A 56 -16.85 -10.21 18.75
N ILE A 57 -16.69 -9.76 17.50
CA ILE A 57 -17.58 -8.77 16.88
C ILE A 57 -19.02 -9.29 16.87
N THR A 58 -19.96 -8.49 17.37
CA THR A 58 -21.38 -8.82 17.38
C THR A 58 -22.12 -8.17 16.19
N PRO A 59 -23.26 -8.71 15.73
CA PRO A 59 -24.08 -8.04 14.72
C PRO A 59 -24.45 -6.60 15.12
N GLU A 60 -24.72 -6.37 16.41
CA GLU A 60 -25.05 -5.05 16.95
C GLU A 60 -23.88 -4.06 16.81
N GLU A 61 -22.65 -4.52 17.06
CA GLU A 61 -21.44 -3.70 16.84
C GLU A 61 -21.21 -3.38 15.35
N VAL A 62 -21.52 -4.31 14.44
CA VAL A 62 -21.44 -4.06 12.99
C VAL A 62 -22.42 -2.97 12.59
N ILE A 63 -23.66 -3.04 13.07
CA ILE A 63 -24.70 -2.02 12.81
C ILE A 63 -24.28 -0.68 13.41
N ALA A 64 -23.83 -0.66 14.67
CA ALA A 64 -23.37 0.57 15.33
C ALA A 64 -22.17 1.19 14.60
N TRP A 65 -21.25 0.37 14.07
CA TRP A 65 -20.14 0.85 13.26
C TRP A 65 -20.62 1.43 11.93
N TYR A 66 -21.55 0.75 11.25
CA TYR A 66 -22.15 1.23 10.00
C TYR A 66 -22.83 2.58 10.19
N GLU A 67 -23.74 2.70 11.16
CA GLU A 67 -24.50 3.93 11.43
C GLU A 67 -23.62 5.13 11.80
N ARG A 68 -22.50 4.87 12.47
CA ARG A 68 -21.54 5.91 12.88
C ARG A 68 -20.57 6.31 11.77
N THR A 69 -20.30 5.43 10.81
CA THR A 69 -19.24 5.64 9.80
C THR A 69 -19.81 6.00 8.43
N PHE A 70 -20.97 5.46 8.05
CA PHE A 70 -21.65 5.73 6.78
C PHE A 70 -22.55 6.96 6.92
N VAL A 71 -21.91 8.12 7.12
CA VAL A 71 -22.56 9.43 7.26
C VAL A 71 -22.17 10.32 6.06
N PRO A 72 -23.04 11.24 5.61
CA PRO A 72 -22.86 11.92 4.32
C PRO A 72 -21.57 12.77 4.27
N ASN A 73 -21.17 13.37 5.39
CA ASN A 73 -19.92 14.12 5.53
C ASN A 73 -18.65 13.24 5.66
N ASN A 74 -18.79 11.91 5.54
CA ASN A 74 -17.70 10.95 5.49
C ASN A 74 -17.69 10.14 4.17
N MET A 75 -18.49 10.55 3.18
CA MET A 75 -18.70 9.87 1.91
C MET A 75 -18.47 10.84 0.74
N VAL A 76 -17.99 10.29 -0.38
CA VAL A 76 -17.90 11.00 -1.66
C VAL A 76 -18.55 10.15 -2.73
N LEU A 77 -19.44 10.75 -3.52
CA LEU A 77 -20.02 10.15 -4.70
C LEU A 77 -19.43 10.80 -5.95
N ALA A 78 -18.84 10.00 -6.83
CA ALA A 78 -18.35 10.45 -8.12
C ALA A 78 -19.16 9.81 -9.26
N VAL A 79 -19.52 10.60 -10.25
CA VAL A 79 -20.20 10.16 -11.46
C VAL A 79 -19.34 10.55 -12.65
N ALA A 80 -18.95 9.56 -13.46
CA ALA A 80 -18.16 9.77 -14.67
C ALA A 80 -18.90 9.19 -15.89
N GLY A 81 -18.65 9.74 -17.07
CA GLY A 81 -19.21 9.28 -18.34
C GLY A 81 -20.17 10.28 -18.97
N ARG A 82 -21.05 9.81 -19.84
CA ARG A 82 -22.03 10.63 -20.55
C ARG A 82 -23.33 10.70 -19.75
N PHE A 83 -23.59 11.84 -19.12
CA PHE A 83 -24.82 12.09 -18.37
C PHE A 83 -25.27 13.54 -18.47
N ASP A 84 -26.52 13.79 -18.10
CA ASP A 84 -27.09 15.12 -17.95
C ASP A 84 -26.90 15.57 -16.50
N ARG A 85 -26.09 16.62 -16.31
CA ARG A 85 -25.72 17.13 -14.98
C ARG A 85 -26.93 17.58 -14.16
N GLU A 86 -27.90 18.22 -14.79
CA GLU A 86 -29.09 18.73 -14.09
C GLU A 86 -30.04 17.60 -13.70
N LYS A 87 -30.15 16.55 -14.52
CA LYS A 87 -30.94 15.36 -14.18
C LYS A 87 -30.30 14.61 -13.01
N ILE A 88 -28.99 14.38 -13.03
CA ILE A 88 -28.28 13.70 -11.93
C ILE A 88 -28.36 14.53 -10.66
N ALA A 89 -28.11 15.85 -10.72
CA ALA A 89 -28.21 16.72 -9.55
C ALA A 89 -29.60 16.65 -8.91
N ARG A 90 -30.68 16.69 -9.70
CA ARG A 90 -32.05 16.54 -9.19
C ARG A 90 -32.30 15.19 -8.52
N VAL A 91 -31.79 14.10 -9.09
CA VAL A 91 -31.91 12.77 -8.47
C VAL A 91 -31.14 12.71 -7.16
N LEU A 92 -29.89 13.19 -7.14
CA LEU A 92 -29.07 13.17 -5.93
C LEU A 92 -29.66 14.04 -4.83
N GLU A 93 -30.17 15.23 -5.17
CA GLU A 93 -30.84 16.10 -4.20
C GLU A 93 -32.09 15.44 -3.62
N ARG A 94 -32.90 14.78 -4.46
CA ARG A 94 -34.10 14.08 -4.02
C ARG A 94 -33.79 12.87 -3.14
N GLU A 95 -32.80 12.06 -3.51
CA GLU A 95 -32.51 10.79 -2.81
C GLU A 95 -31.60 10.97 -1.59
N LEU A 96 -30.71 11.96 -1.62
CA LEU A 96 -29.62 12.11 -0.63
C LEU A 96 -29.60 13.50 0.06
N GLY A 97 -30.36 14.49 -0.43
CA GLY A 97 -30.32 15.86 0.09
C GLY A 97 -30.83 16.03 1.51
N GLU A 98 -31.69 15.12 1.98
CA GLU A 98 -32.21 15.11 3.35
C GLU A 98 -31.31 14.37 4.35
N ILE A 99 -30.21 13.75 3.90
CA ILE A 99 -29.30 13.01 4.79
C ILE A 99 -28.48 14.00 5.63
N ILE A 100 -28.68 13.97 6.94
CA ILE A 100 -28.05 14.91 7.88
C ILE A 100 -26.61 14.47 8.20
N PRO A 101 -25.61 15.38 8.11
CA PRO A 101 -24.26 15.15 8.59
C PRO A 101 -24.20 14.76 10.07
N ARG A 102 -23.26 13.90 10.43
CA ARG A 102 -23.03 13.46 11.82
C ARG A 102 -21.55 13.40 12.14
N GLU A 103 -21.22 13.40 13.42
CA GLU A 103 -19.87 13.10 13.86
C GLU A 103 -19.51 11.65 13.51
N PHE A 104 -18.27 11.44 13.06
CA PHE A 104 -17.74 10.12 12.73
C PHE A 104 -16.32 9.98 13.30
N PRO A 105 -15.87 8.76 13.61
CA PRO A 105 -14.55 8.54 14.18
C PRO A 105 -13.46 8.84 13.14
N PHE A 106 -12.51 9.70 13.51
CA PHE A 106 -11.24 9.83 12.80
C PHE A 106 -10.16 9.09 13.59
N PRO A 107 -9.30 8.27 12.94
CA PRO A 107 -8.20 7.63 13.65
C PRO A 107 -7.26 8.69 14.24
N PRO A 108 -6.75 8.50 15.47
CA PRO A 108 -5.85 9.44 16.09
C PRO A 108 -4.59 9.62 15.23
N LYS A 109 -4.06 10.86 15.18
CA LYS A 109 -2.78 11.17 14.55
C LYS A 109 -1.65 10.79 15.51
N ASP A 110 -1.41 9.50 15.66
CA ASP A 110 -0.35 9.02 16.54
C ASP A 110 1.03 9.37 16.00
N ARG A 111 1.94 9.76 16.89
CA ARG A 111 3.36 9.90 16.53
C ARG A 111 3.91 8.53 16.19
N PHE A 112 4.45 8.41 14.98
CA PHE A 112 5.04 7.17 14.51
C PHE A 112 6.56 7.28 14.39
N PHE A 113 7.23 6.28 14.94
CA PHE A 113 8.62 5.98 14.66
C PHE A 113 8.69 4.52 14.24
N PRO A 114 9.36 4.18 13.13
CA PRO A 114 9.48 2.78 12.73
C PRO A 114 10.18 2.01 13.84
N ALA A 115 9.56 0.93 14.30
CA ALA A 115 10.11 0.16 15.43
C ALA A 115 11.46 -0.49 15.07
N SER A 116 11.80 -0.55 13.77
CA SER A 116 13.06 -1.05 13.23
C SER A 116 13.38 -2.47 13.72
N LEU A 117 12.33 -3.28 13.83
CA LEU A 117 12.42 -4.65 14.33
C LEU A 117 12.70 -5.63 13.18
N ARG A 118 13.18 -6.81 13.56
CA ARG A 118 13.31 -7.97 12.68
C ARG A 118 12.47 -9.10 13.26
N ILE A 119 11.47 -9.54 12.51
CA ILE A 119 10.62 -10.68 12.89
C ILE A 119 10.84 -11.77 11.84
N VAL A 120 11.35 -12.92 12.29
CA VAL A 120 11.62 -14.09 11.44
C VAL A 120 10.92 -15.28 12.08
N ASP A 121 9.97 -15.86 11.36
CA ASP A 121 9.23 -17.05 11.81
C ASP A 121 9.60 -18.25 10.93
N CYS A 122 9.53 -19.46 11.50
CA CYS A 122 9.66 -20.71 10.75
C CYS A 122 8.27 -21.32 10.48
N LYS A 123 8.05 -21.81 9.26
CA LYS A 123 6.82 -22.49 8.82
C LYS A 123 7.15 -23.66 7.90
N GLU A 124 6.19 -24.55 7.68
CA GLU A 124 6.29 -25.64 6.69
C GLU A 124 6.17 -25.09 5.26
N VAL A 125 7.25 -24.46 4.79
CA VAL A 125 7.35 -23.90 3.43
C VAL A 125 8.61 -24.42 2.76
N ARG A 126 8.61 -24.45 1.42
CA ARG A 126 9.77 -24.90 0.65
C ARG A 126 10.87 -23.84 0.57
N ASP A 127 10.46 -22.62 0.21
CA ASP A 127 11.36 -21.48 0.01
C ASP A 127 11.19 -20.46 1.13
N SER A 128 12.28 -19.79 1.48
CA SER A 128 12.28 -18.65 2.38
C SER A 128 11.73 -17.42 1.69
N TRP A 129 11.07 -16.56 2.46
CA TRP A 129 10.56 -15.28 1.98
C TRP A 129 10.99 -14.16 2.92
N VAL A 130 11.49 -13.06 2.36
CA VAL A 130 11.85 -11.87 3.11
C VAL A 130 11.14 -10.65 2.54
N VAL A 131 10.76 -9.75 3.44
CA VAL A 131 10.32 -8.39 3.14
C VAL A 131 11.17 -7.45 3.99
N LEU A 132 11.93 -6.58 3.33
CA LEU A 132 12.77 -5.57 3.96
C LEU A 132 12.29 -4.19 3.52
N GLY A 133 12.04 -3.28 4.46
CA GLY A 133 11.52 -1.96 4.10
C GLY A 133 11.88 -0.85 5.06
N PHE A 134 11.67 0.35 4.57
CA PHE A 134 12.07 1.62 5.15
C PHE A 134 10.87 2.56 5.17
N ARG A 135 10.96 3.59 6.02
CA ARG A 135 9.97 4.66 6.03
C ARG A 135 9.97 5.38 4.68
N ALA A 136 8.77 5.75 4.24
CA ALA A 136 8.53 6.50 3.02
C ALA A 136 7.54 7.65 3.29
N PRO A 137 7.40 8.62 2.36
CA PRO A 137 6.44 9.71 2.48
C PRO A 137 4.98 9.23 2.54
N GLY A 138 4.16 10.00 3.25
CA GLY A 138 2.71 9.86 3.32
C GLY A 138 2.00 10.14 2.00
N LEU A 139 0.74 9.73 1.91
CA LEU A 139 -0.13 9.99 0.76
C LEU A 139 -0.29 11.48 0.45
N LEU A 140 -0.30 12.32 1.48
CA LEU A 140 -0.49 13.76 1.39
C LEU A 140 0.81 14.53 1.10
N GLU A 141 1.98 13.88 1.18
CA GLU A 141 3.29 14.47 0.84
C GLU A 141 3.50 14.37 -0.68
N VAL A 142 2.73 15.13 -1.45
CA VAL A 142 2.55 14.96 -2.91
C VAL A 142 3.86 14.86 -3.68
N LYS A 143 4.78 15.81 -3.49
CA LYS A 143 6.05 15.85 -4.25
C LYS A 143 6.93 14.66 -3.90
N GLU A 144 7.08 14.39 -2.60
CA GLU A 144 7.85 13.27 -2.12
C GLU A 144 7.26 11.92 -2.57
N ARG A 145 5.94 11.80 -2.57
CA ARG A 145 5.21 10.61 -3.04
C ARG A 145 5.51 10.31 -4.50
N VAL A 146 5.41 11.31 -5.38
CA VAL A 146 5.69 11.15 -6.82
C VAL A 146 7.12 10.66 -7.03
N ALA A 147 8.09 11.23 -6.31
CA ALA A 147 9.47 10.76 -6.36
C ALA A 147 9.62 9.31 -5.91
N PHE A 148 8.97 8.90 -4.81
CA PHE A 148 9.03 7.53 -4.32
C PHE A 148 8.35 6.52 -5.23
N GLU A 149 7.29 6.89 -5.96
CA GLU A 149 6.68 6.02 -6.97
C GLU A 149 7.65 5.74 -8.13
N VAL A 150 8.36 6.77 -8.62
CA VAL A 150 9.40 6.60 -9.65
C VAL A 150 10.56 5.74 -9.13
N LEU A 151 11.06 6.03 -7.92
CA LEU A 151 12.16 5.28 -7.31
C LEU A 151 11.78 3.81 -7.03
N ASN A 152 10.55 3.54 -6.61
CA ASN A 152 10.03 2.18 -6.46
C ASN A 152 10.05 1.43 -7.79
N ASN A 153 9.62 2.08 -8.88
CA ASN A 153 9.61 1.45 -10.19
C ASN A 153 11.02 1.16 -10.72
N ALA A 154 11.99 2.04 -10.44
CA ALA A 154 13.40 1.77 -10.71
C ALA A 154 13.97 0.62 -9.86
N LEU A 155 13.56 0.53 -8.59
CA LEU A 155 14.03 -0.48 -7.64
C LEU A 155 13.54 -1.88 -8.01
N GLY A 156 12.23 -2.07 -8.09
CA GLY A 156 11.61 -3.40 -8.12
C GLY A 156 10.22 -3.45 -8.76
N GLY A 157 9.78 -2.41 -9.48
CA GLY A 157 8.41 -2.32 -10.00
C GLY A 157 8.15 -3.07 -11.31
N GLY A 158 9.16 -3.66 -11.94
CA GLY A 158 9.00 -4.35 -13.23
C GLY A 158 10.20 -5.21 -13.63
N MET A 159 10.12 -5.84 -14.81
CA MET A 159 11.16 -6.78 -15.28
C MET A 159 12.50 -6.13 -15.62
N TYR A 160 12.52 -4.82 -15.88
CA TYR A 160 13.74 -4.05 -16.15
C TYR A 160 14.29 -3.37 -14.88
N SER A 161 13.65 -3.58 -13.73
CA SER A 161 14.06 -2.97 -12.46
C SER A 161 15.33 -3.63 -11.91
N ARG A 162 16.07 -2.88 -11.08
CA ARG A 162 17.37 -3.32 -10.55
C ARG A 162 17.30 -4.64 -9.80
N LEU A 163 16.29 -4.82 -8.94
CA LEU A 163 16.10 -6.05 -8.18
C LEU A 163 15.85 -7.26 -9.09
N PHE A 164 15.05 -7.08 -10.14
CA PHE A 164 14.80 -8.14 -11.11
C PHE A 164 16.10 -8.56 -11.82
N LEU A 165 16.83 -7.59 -12.38
CA LEU A 165 18.06 -7.84 -13.13
C LEU A 165 19.17 -8.45 -12.23
N ARG A 166 19.35 -7.95 -11.00
CA ARG A 166 20.43 -8.42 -10.10
C ARG A 166 20.14 -9.77 -9.45
N ILE A 167 18.91 -10.01 -8.99
CA ILE A 167 18.59 -11.21 -8.20
C ILE A 167 18.16 -12.35 -9.12
N ARG A 168 17.28 -12.08 -10.10
CA ARG A 168 16.72 -13.12 -10.97
C ARG A 168 17.62 -13.39 -12.17
N GLU A 169 18.01 -12.36 -12.92
CA GLU A 169 18.74 -12.55 -14.17
C GLU A 169 20.23 -12.84 -13.95
N SER A 170 20.90 -12.04 -13.11
CA SER A 170 22.35 -12.15 -12.94
C SER A 170 22.79 -13.32 -12.06
N ARG A 171 21.95 -13.74 -11.09
CA ARG A 171 22.35 -14.69 -10.04
C ARG A 171 21.42 -15.89 -9.88
N GLY A 172 20.25 -15.91 -10.53
CA GLY A 172 19.29 -17.02 -10.43
C GLY A 172 18.83 -17.33 -9.00
N LEU A 173 18.90 -16.36 -8.07
CA LEU A 173 18.66 -16.59 -6.65
C LEU A 173 17.17 -16.65 -6.28
N SER A 174 16.31 -16.12 -7.16
CA SER A 174 14.87 -16.01 -6.92
C SER A 174 14.08 -15.99 -8.22
N TYR A 175 12.92 -16.64 -8.20
CA TYR A 175 11.91 -16.48 -9.25
C TYR A 175 10.97 -15.29 -9.00
N GLN A 176 10.82 -14.85 -7.76
CA GLN A 176 9.86 -13.82 -7.34
C GLN A 176 10.53 -12.79 -6.44
N VAL A 177 10.82 -11.63 -7.03
CA VAL A 177 11.45 -10.46 -6.40
C VAL A 177 10.75 -9.20 -6.89
N GLY A 178 10.61 -8.21 -6.03
CA GLY A 178 10.05 -6.90 -6.40
C GLY A 178 10.08 -5.91 -5.26
N SER A 179 9.44 -4.75 -5.46
CA SER A 179 9.27 -3.74 -4.44
C SER A 179 7.85 -3.15 -4.43
N ILE A 180 7.44 -2.66 -3.26
CA ILE A 180 6.15 -2.06 -3.02
C ILE A 180 6.36 -0.75 -2.27
N TYR A 181 5.87 0.34 -2.86
CA TYR A 181 5.64 1.59 -2.16
C TYR A 181 4.16 1.68 -1.74
N ALA A 182 3.92 1.89 -0.45
CA ALA A 182 2.58 2.00 0.11
C ALA A 182 2.34 3.39 0.72
N PRO A 183 1.85 4.37 -0.07
CA PRO A 183 1.49 5.69 0.44
C PRO A 183 0.18 5.63 1.24
N LEU A 184 0.25 5.83 2.55
CA LEU A 184 -0.88 5.82 3.47
C LEU A 184 -1.17 7.24 3.99
N LEU A 185 -2.38 7.47 4.51
CA LEU A 185 -2.72 8.75 5.16
C LEU A 185 -1.85 9.01 6.39
N GLY A 186 -1.47 7.95 7.10
CA GLY A 186 -0.52 7.97 8.19
C GLY A 186 0.90 7.58 7.73
N PRO A 187 1.64 6.83 8.56
CA PRO A 187 3.00 6.45 8.20
C PRO A 187 3.04 5.44 7.05
N SER A 188 3.94 5.69 6.10
CA SER A 188 4.12 4.89 4.88
C SER A 188 5.45 4.16 4.86
N PHE A 189 5.56 3.17 3.96
CA PHE A 189 6.81 2.45 3.73
C PHE A 189 7.06 2.20 2.24
N LEU A 190 8.34 1.99 1.93
CA LEU A 190 8.82 1.35 0.71
C LEU A 190 9.53 0.07 1.15
N CYS A 191 9.15 -1.07 0.59
CA CYS A 191 9.78 -2.34 0.89
C CYS A 191 10.15 -3.11 -0.38
N ALA A 192 11.16 -3.96 -0.27
CA ALA A 192 11.52 -4.97 -1.26
C ALA A 192 11.20 -6.35 -0.69
N TYR A 193 10.80 -7.27 -1.55
CA TYR A 193 10.51 -8.64 -1.19
C TYR A 193 11.22 -9.61 -2.13
N CYS A 194 11.53 -10.80 -1.61
CA CYS A 194 12.24 -11.84 -2.37
C CYS A 194 11.93 -13.22 -1.78
N GLY A 195 11.64 -14.20 -2.64
CA GLY A 195 11.59 -15.63 -2.30
C GLY A 195 12.87 -16.35 -2.73
N PHE A 196 13.51 -17.16 -1.88
CA PHE A 196 14.84 -17.73 -2.13
C PHE A 196 15.09 -19.02 -1.31
N ALA A 197 16.10 -19.79 -1.68
CA ALA A 197 16.50 -20.97 -0.90
C ALA A 197 17.11 -20.58 0.46
N PRO A 198 16.82 -21.28 1.57
CA PRO A 198 17.17 -20.84 2.93
C PRO A 198 18.64 -20.47 3.17
N CYS A 199 19.57 -21.16 2.50
CA CYS A 199 21.00 -20.92 2.61
C CYS A 199 21.45 -19.54 2.12
N TYR A 200 20.61 -18.82 1.36
CA TYR A 200 20.94 -17.49 0.83
C TYR A 200 20.39 -16.33 1.65
N PHE A 201 19.84 -16.56 2.84
CA PHE A 201 19.19 -15.52 3.64
C PHE A 201 20.03 -14.24 3.81
N ASP A 202 21.24 -14.36 4.35
CA ASP A 202 22.09 -13.19 4.59
C ASP A 202 22.53 -12.50 3.29
N THR A 203 22.80 -13.30 2.26
CA THR A 203 23.16 -12.81 0.92
C THR A 203 22.04 -11.97 0.32
N VAL A 204 20.80 -12.48 0.34
CA VAL A 204 19.64 -11.77 -0.21
C VAL A 204 19.37 -10.49 0.57
N VAL A 205 19.36 -10.55 1.90
CA VAL A 205 19.17 -9.36 2.75
C VAL A 205 20.23 -8.31 2.47
N SER A 206 21.49 -8.70 2.29
CA SER A 206 22.58 -7.80 1.93
C SER A 206 22.34 -7.13 0.57
N ILE A 207 21.92 -7.89 -0.45
CA ILE A 207 21.62 -7.35 -1.78
C ILE A 207 20.47 -6.35 -1.71
N LEU A 208 19.38 -6.66 -1.00
CA LEU A 208 18.25 -5.74 -0.86
C LEU A 208 18.70 -4.41 -0.25
N ARG A 209 19.46 -4.45 0.86
CA ARG A 209 20.01 -3.24 1.50
C ARG A 209 20.94 -2.45 0.57
N GLU A 210 21.76 -3.15 -0.22
CA GLU A 210 22.63 -2.51 -1.20
C GLU A 210 21.82 -1.77 -2.26
N GLU A 211 20.77 -2.38 -2.80
CA GLU A 211 19.92 -1.74 -3.82
C GLU A 211 19.18 -0.52 -3.29
N PHE A 212 18.68 -0.57 -2.05
CA PHE A 212 18.12 0.61 -1.39
C PHE A 212 19.14 1.75 -1.28
N ARG A 213 20.41 1.47 -0.94
CA ARG A 213 21.46 2.50 -0.92
C ARG A 213 21.78 3.00 -2.32
N ASN A 214 21.80 2.11 -3.30
CA ASN A 214 22.14 2.40 -4.68
C ASN A 214 21.08 3.25 -5.40
N LEU A 215 19.88 3.44 -4.85
CA LEU A 215 18.91 4.42 -5.37
C LEU A 215 19.49 5.85 -5.42
N LEU A 216 20.42 6.20 -4.52
CA LEU A 216 21.14 7.47 -4.60
C LEU A 216 22.08 7.56 -5.81
N ASN A 217 22.50 6.41 -6.35
CA ASN A 217 23.40 6.26 -7.49
C ASN A 217 22.65 5.80 -8.76
N LEU A 218 21.34 6.09 -8.85
CA LEU A 218 20.57 5.87 -10.09
C LEU A 218 21.17 6.64 -11.26
N LYS A 219 21.28 6.03 -12.43
CA LYS A 219 21.68 6.75 -13.65
C LYS A 219 20.50 7.54 -14.21
N GLU A 220 20.80 8.54 -15.03
CA GLU A 220 19.79 9.39 -15.66
C GLU A 220 18.90 8.58 -16.61
N GLU A 221 19.48 7.63 -17.34
CA GLU A 221 18.72 6.75 -18.25
C GLU A 221 17.75 5.85 -17.46
N GLU A 222 18.23 5.18 -16.41
CA GLU A 222 17.41 4.32 -15.55
C GLU A 222 16.25 5.10 -14.90
N PHE A 223 16.52 6.33 -14.46
CA PHE A 223 15.51 7.19 -13.86
C PHE A 223 14.43 7.60 -14.87
N ASN A 224 14.83 7.98 -16.08
CA ASN A 224 13.90 8.40 -17.13
C ASN A 224 13.04 7.22 -17.64
N GLU A 225 13.59 6.01 -17.70
CA GLU A 225 12.83 4.78 -17.97
C GLU A 225 11.78 4.52 -16.89
N ALA A 226 12.18 4.53 -15.61
CA ALA A 226 11.26 4.34 -14.50
C ALA A 226 10.17 5.41 -14.44
N LYS A 227 10.51 6.67 -14.73
CA LYS A 227 9.58 7.79 -14.81
C LYS A 227 8.57 7.62 -15.95
N THR A 228 9.04 7.19 -17.13
CA THR A 228 8.18 6.88 -18.29
C THR A 228 7.22 5.75 -17.96
N TYR A 229 7.71 4.69 -17.33
CA TYR A 229 6.85 3.59 -16.90
C TYR A 229 5.83 3.99 -15.84
N THR A 230 6.23 4.79 -14.84
CA THR A 230 5.33 5.34 -13.83
C THR A 230 4.21 6.14 -14.48
N ARG A 231 4.53 6.96 -15.49
CA ARG A 231 3.54 7.70 -16.27
C ARG A 231 2.62 6.76 -17.04
N GLY A 232 3.14 5.69 -17.64
CA GLY A 232 2.33 4.67 -18.30
C GLY A 232 1.30 4.04 -17.35
N LEU A 233 1.73 3.58 -16.17
CA LEU A 233 0.84 3.04 -15.14
C LEU A 233 -0.24 4.06 -14.72
N PHE A 234 0.15 5.31 -14.57
CA PHE A 234 -0.77 6.38 -14.23
C PHE A 234 -1.83 6.58 -15.33
N LEU A 235 -1.43 6.67 -16.61
CA LEU A 235 -2.36 6.84 -17.72
C LEU A 235 -3.33 5.65 -17.88
N HIS A 236 -2.86 4.42 -17.62
CA HIS A 236 -3.73 3.24 -17.60
C HIS A 236 -4.88 3.35 -16.57
N SER A 237 -4.70 4.12 -15.48
CA SER A 237 -5.77 4.33 -14.50
C SER A 237 -6.96 5.15 -15.02
N PHE A 238 -6.83 5.80 -16.19
CA PHE A 238 -7.87 6.62 -16.81
C PHE A 238 -8.66 5.90 -17.93
N GLU A 239 -8.37 4.63 -18.22
CA GLU A 239 -8.92 3.94 -19.39
C GLU A 239 -10.43 3.68 -19.33
N THR A 240 -10.97 3.49 -18.12
CA THR A 240 -12.39 3.16 -17.95
C THR A 240 -13.12 4.24 -17.16
N VAL A 241 -14.39 4.44 -17.50
CA VAL A 241 -15.29 5.36 -16.79
C VAL A 241 -15.38 5.01 -15.30
N ALA A 242 -15.39 3.72 -14.96
CA ALA A 242 -15.42 3.25 -13.58
C ALA A 242 -14.12 3.59 -12.84
N SER A 243 -12.96 3.45 -13.50
CA SER A 243 -11.66 3.83 -12.95
C SER A 243 -11.61 5.35 -12.69
N LEU A 244 -12.09 6.17 -13.62
CA LEU A 244 -12.15 7.63 -13.45
C LEU A 244 -13.01 8.05 -12.25
N ALA A 245 -14.23 7.52 -12.14
CA ALA A 245 -15.11 7.82 -11.00
C ALA A 245 -14.45 7.42 -9.68
N SER A 246 -13.86 6.21 -9.63
CA SER A 246 -13.17 5.71 -8.44
C SER A 246 -11.97 6.57 -8.05
N LEU A 247 -11.17 7.01 -9.04
CA LEU A 247 -10.00 7.86 -8.85
C LEU A 247 -10.36 9.23 -8.27
N PHE A 248 -11.37 9.89 -8.86
CA PHE A 248 -11.84 11.19 -8.40
C PHE A 248 -12.47 11.10 -7.01
N ALA A 249 -13.31 10.08 -6.76
CA ALA A 249 -13.88 9.84 -5.45
C ALA A 249 -12.79 9.61 -4.39
N PHE A 250 -11.77 8.82 -4.70
CA PHE A 250 -10.66 8.54 -3.79
C PHE A 250 -9.91 9.82 -3.42
N TYR A 251 -9.47 10.62 -4.39
CA TYR A 251 -8.67 11.81 -4.10
C TYR A 251 -9.43 12.92 -3.39
N GLU A 252 -10.70 13.10 -3.73
CA GLU A 252 -11.60 13.98 -2.96
C GLU A 252 -11.75 13.46 -1.52
N ARG A 253 -12.00 12.16 -1.37
CA ARG A 253 -12.25 11.54 -0.06
C ARG A 253 -11.07 11.59 0.90
N VAL A 254 -9.84 11.56 0.39
CA VAL A 254 -8.61 11.66 1.19
C VAL A 254 -8.15 13.10 1.40
N GLY A 255 -8.83 14.09 0.79
CA GLY A 255 -8.56 15.52 0.98
C GLY A 255 -7.51 16.12 0.04
N LEU A 256 -7.12 15.42 -1.02
CA LEU A 256 -6.25 15.97 -2.08
C LEU A 256 -7.04 16.73 -3.16
N GLY A 257 -8.36 16.51 -3.20
CA GLY A 257 -9.26 17.10 -4.19
C GLY A 257 -9.35 16.25 -5.47
N TRP A 258 -10.52 16.25 -6.10
CA TRP A 258 -10.76 15.49 -7.34
C TRP A 258 -9.83 15.89 -8.50
N GLU A 259 -9.28 17.11 -8.50
CA GLU A 259 -8.34 17.63 -9.51
C GLU A 259 -6.90 17.14 -9.34
N PHE A 260 -6.60 16.48 -8.21
CA PHE A 260 -5.26 15.98 -7.89
C PHE A 260 -4.57 15.20 -9.03
N PRO A 261 -5.26 14.33 -9.79
CA PRO A 261 -4.58 13.58 -10.86
C PRO A 261 -3.91 14.50 -11.90
N PHE A 262 -4.47 15.68 -12.19
CA PHE A 262 -3.86 16.64 -13.13
C PHE A 262 -2.60 17.27 -12.54
N GLN A 263 -2.59 17.54 -11.23
CA GLN A 263 -1.42 18.05 -10.53
C GLN A 263 -0.32 16.98 -10.45
N TYR A 264 -0.70 15.72 -10.20
CA TYR A 264 0.20 14.59 -10.18
C TYR A 264 0.96 14.44 -11.50
N GLU A 265 0.27 14.53 -12.65
CA GLU A 265 0.93 14.43 -13.97
C GLU A 265 1.95 15.55 -14.19
N ALA A 266 1.61 16.77 -13.78
CA ALA A 266 2.52 17.91 -13.87
C ALA A 266 3.79 17.70 -13.03
N TYR A 267 3.64 17.28 -11.77
CA TYR A 267 4.78 16.97 -10.90
C TYR A 267 5.63 15.82 -11.46
N LEU A 268 5.01 14.74 -11.92
CA LEU A 268 5.73 13.61 -12.49
C LEU A 268 6.57 14.05 -13.69
N ARG A 269 6.01 14.89 -14.58
CA ARG A 269 6.71 15.42 -15.75
C ARG A 269 7.89 16.31 -15.39
N GLU A 270 7.77 17.14 -14.36
CA GLU A 270 8.80 18.11 -13.95
C GLU A 270 9.90 17.52 -13.06
N LEU A 271 9.61 16.41 -12.35
CA LEU A 271 10.54 15.79 -11.41
C LEU A 271 11.88 15.42 -12.07
N SER A 272 12.99 15.96 -11.55
CA SER A 272 14.34 15.59 -11.96
C SER A 272 14.96 14.49 -11.08
N LEU A 273 16.03 13.86 -11.57
CA LEU A 273 16.79 12.89 -10.78
C LEU A 273 17.43 13.53 -9.54
N GLU A 274 17.95 14.76 -9.64
CA GLU A 274 18.51 15.48 -8.50
C GLU A 274 17.47 15.72 -7.41
N GLU A 275 16.25 16.11 -7.79
CA GLU A 275 15.16 16.33 -6.85
C GLU A 275 14.72 15.01 -6.21
N ALA A 276 14.56 13.94 -6.99
CA ALA A 276 14.24 12.62 -6.48
C ALA A 276 15.30 12.11 -5.48
N ARG A 277 16.59 12.31 -5.78
CA ARG A 277 17.69 11.99 -4.86
C ARG A 277 17.65 12.85 -3.60
N ALA A 278 17.42 14.15 -3.74
CA ALA A 278 17.33 15.07 -2.59
C ALA A 278 16.18 14.68 -1.65
N ILE A 279 15.03 14.32 -2.21
CA ILE A 279 13.89 13.77 -1.47
C ILE A 279 14.28 12.47 -0.78
N TYR A 280 14.85 11.51 -1.51
CA TYR A 280 15.19 10.19 -0.95
C TYR A 280 16.20 10.29 0.21
N ARG A 281 17.19 11.19 0.11
CA ARG A 281 18.18 11.42 1.19
C ARG A 281 17.54 11.78 2.54
N LYS A 282 16.36 12.43 2.55
CA LYS A 282 15.65 12.76 3.80
C LYS A 282 15.20 11.51 4.56
N PHE A 283 15.01 10.38 3.86
CA PHE A 283 14.49 9.12 4.40
C PHE A 283 15.58 8.07 4.64
N VAL A 284 16.78 8.26 4.11
CA VAL A 284 17.92 7.35 4.33
C VAL A 284 18.36 7.40 5.80
N GLY A 285 18.71 6.24 6.35
CA GLY A 285 19.26 6.14 7.71
C GLY A 285 18.22 6.18 8.84
N GLN A 286 16.92 6.18 8.53
CA GLN A 286 15.84 6.17 9.53
C GLN A 286 15.53 4.79 10.13
N GLY A 287 16.43 3.81 9.95
CA GLY A 287 16.21 2.42 10.34
C GLY A 287 15.43 1.62 9.29
N GLU A 288 15.51 0.30 9.42
CA GLU A 288 14.86 -0.66 8.53
C GLU A 288 14.06 -1.66 9.36
N SER A 289 13.00 -2.21 8.79
CA SER A 289 12.26 -3.32 9.39
C SER A 289 12.27 -4.51 8.46
N LEU A 290 12.30 -5.71 9.03
CA LEU A 290 12.36 -6.96 8.28
C LEU A 290 11.31 -7.93 8.80
N GLY A 291 10.53 -8.49 7.88
CA GLY A 291 9.69 -9.66 8.11
C GLY A 291 10.19 -10.82 7.26
N ALA A 292 10.28 -12.02 7.81
CA ALA A 292 10.62 -13.20 7.03
C ALA A 292 9.90 -14.46 7.49
N ILE A 293 9.71 -15.37 6.53
CA ILE A 293 9.29 -16.75 6.74
C ILE A 293 10.41 -17.66 6.25
N MET A 294 10.82 -18.61 7.09
CA MET A 294 11.84 -19.62 6.79
C MET A 294 11.23 -21.03 6.88
N PRO A 295 11.76 -22.02 6.16
CA PRO A 295 11.41 -23.42 6.40
C PRO A 295 11.75 -23.87 7.82
N VAL A 296 10.98 -24.79 8.37
CA VAL A 296 11.38 -25.54 9.57
C VAL A 296 12.58 -26.42 9.23
N ALA A 297 13.55 -26.50 10.15
CA ALA A 297 14.76 -27.31 9.99
C ALA A 297 14.46 -28.82 10.08
#